data_AF-A0A948SMP8-F1
#
_entry.id   AF-A0A948SMP8-F1
#
_cell.length_a   1.000
_cell.length_b   1.000
_cell.length_c   1.000
_cell.angle_alpha   90.00
_cell.angle_beta   90.00
_cell.angle_gamma   90.00
#
_symmetry.space_group_name_H-M   'P 1'
#
loop_
_entity.id
_entity.type
_entity.pdbx_description
1 polymer ?
#
loop_
_entity_poly.entity_id
_entity_poly.type
_entity_poly.pdbx_seq_one_letter_code
_entity_poly.pdbx_strand_id
1 'polypeptide(L)'
;MATTNDTAAPSAVSPTALAGTLLARVIVPLWIIAGGAVKLWERNPQLLPKPVTDVTDWLFVSGMGIPRERYLDPAMRAMVAAEFAIALAMMLGPVRVARWLGATVLGLFCLILGILIASGAAQCGCFGASGPSPTVMIAIDGALLAGLLFLPPAERTSMPASPAPSVLRLGAIAVAIGAAIAFLVPQKAAVVLEDVAAAPPAAVSPPAPPAPAPTPSPEPVATPPAPTPPVAAASRPWPAMPATAQPWYAPEFETWKGKRLDEQEVMLIIRPLPVNLNDGRHHVVLMREDCDHCHELLLRYFGSTLPAPTISIAVPDASGEPLENPCMQCTKAAFPKGITYVFSTPVLLTVQDGVVVGVCTNSEDAEAVRAAIGAR
;
A
#
# COMPACT_ATOMS: atom_id res chain seq x y z
N MET A 1 33.24 67.68 27.16
CA MET A 1 32.36 66.50 27.04
C MET A 1 33.00 65.56 26.02
N ALA A 2 33.66 64.50 26.50
CA ALA A 2 34.23 63.47 25.64
C ALA A 2 33.30 62.25 25.71
N THR A 3 32.67 61.91 24.59
CA THR A 3 31.91 60.67 24.40
C THR A 3 32.92 59.54 24.17
N THR A 4 33.16 58.73 25.19
CA THR A 4 33.92 57.48 25.06
C THR A 4 33.09 56.48 24.25
N ASN A 5 33.53 56.21 23.02
CA ASN A 5 33.03 55.10 22.22
C ASN A 5 33.54 53.80 22.83
N ASP A 6 32.77 53.20 23.73
CA ASP A 6 32.99 51.83 24.17
C ASP A 6 32.81 50.89 22.98
N THR A 7 33.94 50.49 22.40
CA THR A 7 34.01 49.48 21.36
C THR A 7 33.82 48.13 22.06
N ALA A 8 32.56 47.76 22.30
CA ALA A 8 32.21 46.47 22.88
C ALA A 8 32.74 45.35 21.96
N ALA A 9 33.64 44.53 22.49
CA ALA A 9 34.18 43.39 21.78
C ALA A 9 33.05 42.44 21.34
N PRO A 10 33.12 41.83 20.15
CA PRO A 10 32.10 40.91 19.69
C PRO A 10 32.01 39.70 20.64
N SER A 11 30.89 39.58 21.34
CA SER A 11 30.59 38.43 22.20
C SER A 11 30.66 37.14 21.37
N ALA A 12 31.56 36.24 21.75
CA ALA A 12 31.69 34.94 21.11
C ALA A 12 30.36 34.15 21.23
N VAL A 13 29.92 33.56 20.12
CA VAL A 13 28.70 32.75 20.09
C VAL A 13 28.91 31.50 20.95
N SER A 14 28.00 31.21 21.89
CA SER A 14 28.06 30.00 22.71
C SER A 14 28.02 28.73 21.84
N PRO A 15 28.84 27.70 22.12
CA PRO A 15 28.80 26.41 21.43
C PRO A 15 27.39 25.78 21.42
N THR A 16 26.62 25.94 22.49
CA THR A 16 25.24 25.43 22.58
C THR A 16 24.30 26.14 21.61
N ALA A 17 24.52 27.44 21.41
CA ALA A 17 23.74 28.26 20.49
C ALA A 17 24.05 27.91 19.02
N LEU A 18 25.33 27.62 18.74
CA LEU A 18 25.74 27.10 17.44
C LEU A 18 25.12 25.72 17.17
N ALA A 19 25.15 24.82 18.15
CA ALA A 19 24.55 23.49 18.04
C ALA A 19 23.04 23.55 17.76
N GLY A 20 22.29 24.38 18.50
CA GLY A 20 20.85 24.57 18.25
C GLY A 20 20.56 25.14 16.86
N THR A 21 21.42 26.04 16.36
CA THR A 21 21.31 26.57 14.99
C THR A 21 21.57 25.50 13.95
N LEU A 22 22.64 24.71 14.12
CA LEU A 22 22.98 23.62 13.20
C LEU A 22 21.88 22.56 13.15
N LEU A 23 21.32 22.20 14.32
CA LEU A 23 20.22 21.26 14.42
C LEU A 23 19.00 21.73 13.63
N ALA A 24 18.56 22.98 13.85
CA ALA A 24 17.36 23.53 13.21
C ALA A 24 17.54 23.84 11.72
N ARG A 25 18.76 24.15 11.27
CA ARG A 25 19.01 24.61 9.89
C ARG A 25 19.54 23.54 8.95
N VAL A 26 20.16 22.50 9.49
CA VAL A 26 20.87 21.51 8.68
C VAL A 26 20.37 20.12 9.01
N ILE A 27 20.52 19.69 10.25
CA ILE A 27 20.28 18.29 10.62
C ILE A 27 18.81 17.90 10.43
N VAL A 28 17.87 18.65 11.03
CA VAL A 28 16.43 18.33 10.92
C VAL A 28 15.91 18.49 9.48
N PRO A 29 16.22 19.57 8.74
CA PRO A 29 15.81 19.67 7.34
C PRO A 29 16.35 18.55 6.45
N LEU A 30 17.62 18.13 6.63
CA LEU A 30 18.20 17.02 5.88
C LEU A 30 17.51 15.69 6.23
N TRP A 31 17.13 15.50 7.49
CA TRP A 31 16.35 14.33 7.93
C TRP A 31 14.99 14.27 7.23
N ILE A 32 14.26 15.40 7.18
CA ILE A 32 12.98 15.52 6.48
C ILE A 32 13.15 15.26 4.98
N ILE A 33 14.19 15.84 4.35
CA ILE A 33 14.51 15.61 2.93
C ILE A 33 14.82 14.13 2.67
N ALA A 34 15.57 13.47 3.56
CA ALA A 34 15.88 12.05 3.40
C ALA A 34 14.59 11.22 3.39
N GLY A 35 13.68 11.47 4.33
CA GLY A 35 12.36 10.82 4.35
C GLY A 35 11.55 11.07 3.07
N GLY A 36 11.49 12.32 2.60
CA GLY A 36 10.77 12.67 1.37
C GLY A 36 11.40 12.12 0.10
N ALA A 37 12.73 12.05 0.04
CA ALA A 37 13.45 11.45 -1.08
C ALA A 37 13.20 9.95 -1.17
N VAL A 38 13.19 9.23 -0.05
CA VAL A 38 12.88 7.79 -0.04
C VAL A 38 11.43 7.55 -0.46
N LYS A 39 10.46 8.34 0.01
CA LYS A 39 9.06 8.25 -0.45
C LYS A 39 8.93 8.54 -1.95
N LEU A 40 9.64 9.55 -2.45
CA LEU A 40 9.65 9.91 -3.87
C LEU A 40 10.32 8.85 -4.75
N TRP A 41 11.27 8.09 -4.20
CA TRP A 41 11.96 6.99 -4.87
C TRP A 41 11.11 5.72 -4.88
N GLU A 42 10.64 5.28 -3.71
CA GLU A 42 9.89 4.03 -3.57
C GLU A 42 8.49 4.13 -4.17
N ARG A 43 7.82 5.28 -4.03
CA ARG A 43 6.50 5.56 -4.60
C ARG A 43 5.47 4.47 -4.33
N ASN A 44 5.59 3.87 -3.16
CA ASN A 44 4.70 2.82 -2.73
C ASN A 44 3.69 3.45 -1.76
N PRO A 45 2.41 3.60 -2.16
CA PRO A 45 1.39 4.17 -1.29
C PRO A 45 1.00 3.26 -0.11
N GLN A 46 1.41 1.97 -0.08
CA GLN A 46 1.28 1.13 1.13
C GLN A 46 2.09 1.68 2.31
N LEU A 47 3.10 2.50 2.05
CA LEU A 47 3.97 3.06 3.07
C LEU A 47 3.35 4.25 3.80
N LEU A 48 2.16 4.67 3.40
CA LEU A 48 1.43 5.67 4.17
C LEU A 48 0.93 5.01 5.46
N PRO A 49 1.26 5.58 6.63
CA PRO A 49 0.75 5.07 7.90
C PRO A 49 -0.77 4.96 7.86
N LYS A 50 -1.32 3.86 8.40
CA LYS A 50 -2.77 3.64 8.44
C LYS A 50 -3.57 4.85 8.96
N PRO A 51 -3.14 5.55 10.04
CA PRO A 51 -3.85 6.76 10.49
C PRO A 51 -3.91 7.87 9.43
N VAL A 52 -2.88 8.00 8.58
CA VAL A 52 -2.84 8.95 7.47
C VAL A 52 -3.78 8.48 6.37
N THR A 53 -3.73 7.19 6.00
CA THR A 53 -4.64 6.67 4.97
C THR A 53 -6.09 6.79 5.39
N ASP A 54 -6.43 6.49 6.65
CA ASP A 54 -7.79 6.58 7.18
C ASP A 54 -8.35 8.02 7.09
N VAL A 55 -7.53 9.02 7.42
CA VAL A 55 -7.91 10.44 7.29
C VAL A 55 -8.10 10.82 5.82
N THR A 56 -7.22 10.36 4.94
CA THR A 56 -7.36 10.63 3.50
C THR A 56 -8.54 9.88 2.88
N ASP A 57 -8.80 8.63 3.27
CA ASP A 57 -9.93 7.84 2.81
C ASP A 57 -11.24 8.51 3.26
N TRP A 58 -11.32 8.97 4.51
CA TRP A 58 -12.46 9.75 4.99
C TRP A 58 -12.69 11.02 4.17
N LEU A 59 -11.63 11.78 3.86
CA LEU A 59 -11.75 13.04 3.12
C LEU A 59 -12.09 12.84 1.64
N PHE A 60 -11.37 11.93 0.96
CA PHE A 60 -11.43 11.77 -0.50
C PHE A 60 -12.45 10.72 -0.93
N VAL A 61 -12.49 9.56 -0.30
CA VAL A 61 -13.42 8.48 -0.65
C VAL A 61 -14.80 8.80 -0.10
N SER A 62 -14.92 8.92 1.23
CA SER A 62 -16.23 9.15 1.86
C SER A 62 -16.75 10.57 1.64
N GLY A 63 -15.88 11.58 1.69
CA GLY A 63 -16.26 12.98 1.56
C GLY A 63 -16.49 13.45 0.12
N MET A 64 -15.69 12.98 -0.84
CA MET A 64 -15.72 13.46 -2.22
C MET A 64 -16.04 12.38 -3.26
N GLY A 65 -16.18 11.11 -2.88
CA GLY A 65 -16.44 10.01 -3.81
C GLY A 65 -15.29 9.74 -4.78
N ILE A 66 -14.07 10.17 -4.45
CA ILE A 66 -12.88 9.95 -5.27
C ILE A 66 -12.30 8.59 -4.89
N PRO A 67 -12.21 7.62 -5.84
CA PRO A 67 -11.69 6.30 -5.53
C PRO A 67 -10.23 6.36 -5.12
N ARG A 68 -9.84 5.42 -4.27
CA ARG A 68 -8.52 5.34 -3.64
C ARG A 68 -7.38 5.34 -4.64
N GLU A 69 -7.53 4.59 -5.72
CA GLU A 69 -6.55 4.53 -6.82
C GLU A 69 -6.29 5.89 -7.50
N ARG A 70 -7.27 6.81 -7.50
CA ARG A 70 -7.09 8.11 -8.16
C ARG A 70 -6.39 9.16 -7.29
N TYR A 71 -6.54 9.09 -5.97
CA TYR A 71 -6.02 10.14 -5.10
C TYR A 71 -4.69 9.77 -4.42
N LEU A 72 -4.37 8.48 -4.24
CA LEU A 72 -3.18 8.06 -3.49
C LEU A 72 -1.86 8.60 -4.06
N ASP A 73 -1.63 8.53 -5.39
CA ASP A 73 -0.40 9.07 -6.00
C ASP A 73 -0.31 10.60 -5.85
N PRO A 74 -1.35 11.39 -6.19
CA PRO A 74 -1.36 12.83 -5.91
C PRO A 74 -1.15 13.17 -4.43
N ALA A 75 -1.76 12.43 -3.51
CA ALA A 75 -1.64 12.66 -2.06
C ALA A 75 -0.21 12.38 -1.56
N MET A 76 0.40 11.28 -2.00
CA MET A 76 1.79 10.96 -1.70
C MET A 76 2.74 12.05 -2.25
N ARG A 77 2.52 12.50 -3.49
CA ARG A 77 3.31 13.61 -4.08
C ARG A 77 3.11 14.92 -3.31
N ALA A 78 1.90 15.22 -2.85
CA ALA A 78 1.63 16.39 -2.03
C ALA A 78 2.35 16.33 -0.69
N MET A 79 2.39 15.15 -0.05
CA MET A 79 3.16 14.94 1.19
C MET A 79 4.66 15.14 0.97
N VAL A 80 5.23 14.55 -0.09
CA VAL A 80 6.63 14.77 -0.46
C VAL A 80 6.89 16.26 -0.73
N ALA A 81 6.02 16.93 -1.50
CA ALA A 81 6.16 18.35 -1.79
C ALA A 81 6.18 19.20 -0.50
N ALA A 82 5.32 18.86 0.47
CA ALA A 82 5.28 19.52 1.76
C ALA A 82 6.57 19.29 2.57
N GLU A 83 7.11 18.06 2.60
CA GLU A 83 8.39 17.74 3.26
C GLU A 83 9.55 18.58 2.70
N PHE A 84 9.70 18.64 1.37
CA PHE A 84 10.72 19.45 0.71
C PHE A 84 10.51 20.95 0.95
N ALA A 85 9.26 21.44 0.85
CA ALA A 85 8.94 22.85 1.09
C ALA A 85 9.25 23.27 2.52
N ILE A 86 8.89 22.45 3.51
CA ILE A 86 9.16 22.72 4.92
C ILE A 86 10.67 22.71 5.17
N ALA A 87 11.39 21.70 4.68
CA ALA A 87 12.84 21.64 4.83
C ALA A 87 13.55 22.87 4.23
N LEU A 88 13.16 23.30 3.03
CA LEU A 88 13.69 24.51 2.39
C LEU A 88 13.34 25.77 3.19
N ALA A 89 12.11 25.89 3.69
CA ALA A 89 11.70 27.00 4.54
C ALA A 89 12.51 27.03 5.86
N MET A 90 12.83 25.86 6.43
CA MET A 90 13.70 25.76 7.60
C MET A 90 15.14 26.16 7.30
N MET A 91 15.70 25.74 6.16
CA MET A 91 17.07 26.08 5.76
C MET A 91 17.24 27.57 5.48
N LEU A 92 16.27 28.19 4.81
CA LEU A 92 16.40 29.56 4.27
C LEU A 92 15.69 30.63 5.11
N GLY A 93 14.67 30.26 5.89
CA GLY A 93 13.79 31.20 6.60
C GLY A 93 14.42 31.85 7.84
N PRO A 94 13.64 32.44 8.74
CA PRO A 94 14.12 32.82 10.07
C PRO A 94 14.33 31.61 11.00
N VAL A 95 15.34 31.65 11.87
CA VAL A 95 15.67 30.48 12.73
C VAL A 95 14.55 30.13 13.72
N ARG A 96 13.80 31.13 14.19
CA ARG A 96 12.63 30.92 15.06
C ARG A 96 11.51 30.18 14.33
N VAL A 97 11.27 30.53 13.06
CA VAL A 97 10.30 29.84 12.19
C VAL A 97 10.77 28.43 11.89
N ALA A 98 12.06 28.24 11.57
CA ALA A 98 12.64 26.93 11.33
C ALA A 98 12.47 26.00 12.54
N ARG A 99 12.75 26.50 13.75
CA ARG A 99 12.56 25.74 14.99
C ARG A 99 11.10 25.36 15.22
N TRP A 100 10.17 26.30 15.01
CA TRP A 100 8.74 26.02 15.16
C TRP A 100 8.26 24.98 14.15
N LEU A 101 8.57 25.16 12.87
CA LEU A 101 8.23 24.20 11.81
C LEU A 101 8.81 22.80 12.10
N GLY A 102 10.09 22.73 12.44
CA GLY A 102 10.75 21.46 12.76
C GLY A 102 10.13 20.77 13.97
N ALA A 103 9.83 21.52 15.04
CA ALA A 103 9.19 20.96 16.23
C ALA A 103 7.76 20.48 15.94
N THR A 104 6.98 21.22 15.13
CA THR A 104 5.63 20.81 14.72
C THR A 104 5.66 19.54 13.88
N VAL A 105 6.53 19.47 12.86
CA VAL A 105 6.62 18.29 11.98
C VAL A 105 7.12 17.07 12.73
N LEU A 106 8.22 17.19 13.50
CA LEU A 106 8.72 16.07 14.30
C LEU A 106 7.73 15.65 15.38
N GLY A 107 7.02 16.60 16.00
CA GLY A 107 5.94 16.30 16.93
C GLY A 107 4.82 15.47 16.29
N LEU A 108 4.41 15.84 15.07
CA LEU A 108 3.44 15.06 14.30
C LEU A 108 3.98 13.66 13.95
N PHE A 109 5.23 13.54 13.53
CA PHE A 109 5.86 12.25 13.24
C PHE A 109 5.94 11.35 14.48
N CYS A 110 6.38 11.88 15.62
CA CYS A 110 6.38 11.14 16.88
C CYS A 110 4.98 10.69 17.29
N LEU A 111 3.95 11.53 17.09
CA LEU A 111 2.57 11.16 17.37
C LEU A 111 2.09 10.00 16.49
N ILE A 112 2.31 10.08 15.17
CA ILE A 112 1.95 9.01 14.22
C ILE A 112 2.69 7.72 14.56
N LEU A 113 3.99 7.80 14.86
CA LEU A 113 4.80 6.65 15.28
C LEU A 113 4.30 6.03 16.58
N GLY A 114 3.88 6.84 17.55
CA GLY A 114 3.29 6.36 18.79
C GLY A 114 2.01 5.55 18.55
N ILE A 115 1.15 6.01 17.63
CA ILE A 115 -0.07 5.28 17.23
C ILE A 115 0.29 3.95 16.54
N LEU A 116 1.28 3.96 15.65
CA LEU A 116 1.73 2.74 14.96
C LEU A 116 2.33 1.69 15.90
N ILE A 117 3.12 2.13 16.88
CA ILE A 117 3.65 1.24 17.93
C ILE A 117 2.51 0.66 18.75
N ALA A 118 1.54 1.49 19.14
CA ALA A 118 0.36 1.03 19.88
C ALA A 118 -0.50 0.04 19.07
N SER A 119 -0.50 0.13 17.73
CA SER A 119 -1.19 -0.82 16.85
C SER A 119 -0.36 -2.04 16.46
N GLY A 120 0.88 -2.18 16.97
CA GLY A 120 1.75 -3.31 16.64
C GLY A 120 2.29 -3.33 15.20
N ALA A 121 2.38 -2.18 14.55
CA ALA A 121 2.88 -2.11 13.18
C ALA A 121 4.38 -2.50 13.11
N ALA A 122 4.74 -3.36 12.15
CA ALA A 122 6.14 -3.79 11.98
C ALA A 122 7.03 -2.71 11.35
N GLN A 123 6.45 -1.82 10.53
CA GLN A 123 7.19 -0.79 9.79
C GLN A 123 6.48 0.56 9.85
N CYS A 124 7.26 1.64 9.88
CA CYS A 124 6.72 3.00 9.97
C CYS A 124 6.31 3.61 8.63
N GLY A 125 6.78 3.07 7.51
CA GLY A 125 6.54 3.60 6.16
C GLY A 125 7.24 4.92 5.81
N CYS A 126 7.63 5.73 6.82
CA CYS A 126 8.32 7.01 6.64
C CYS A 126 9.61 6.95 5.79
N PHE A 127 10.31 5.80 5.82
CA PHE A 127 11.56 5.53 5.11
C PHE A 127 11.46 4.28 4.24
N GLY A 128 10.27 3.99 3.72
CA GLY A 128 10.14 2.87 2.79
C GLY A 128 9.89 1.51 3.42
N ALA A 129 9.77 0.50 2.57
CA ALA A 129 9.55 -0.90 2.95
C ALA A 129 10.77 -1.53 3.64
N SER A 130 11.94 -0.89 3.51
CA SER A 130 13.18 -1.27 4.21
C SER A 130 13.54 -0.28 5.33
N GLY A 131 12.59 0.57 5.72
CA GLY A 131 12.78 1.51 6.82
C GLY A 131 12.98 0.77 8.15
N PRO A 132 13.68 1.39 9.11
CA PRO A 132 13.81 0.84 10.45
C PRO A 132 12.46 0.76 11.17
N SER A 133 12.40 -0.05 12.24
CA SER A 133 11.18 -0.26 13.00
C SER A 133 10.63 1.06 13.60
N PRO A 134 9.31 1.16 13.85
CA PRO A 134 8.71 2.36 14.45
C PRO A 134 9.39 2.82 15.74
N THR A 135 9.87 1.88 16.57
CA THR A 135 10.58 2.15 17.82
C THR A 135 11.93 2.85 17.60
N VAL A 136 12.69 2.46 16.57
CA VAL A 136 13.95 3.14 16.23
C VAL A 136 13.65 4.54 15.69
N MET A 137 12.62 4.66 14.86
CA MET A 137 12.22 5.95 14.29
C MET A 137 11.75 6.95 15.34
N ILE A 138 10.90 6.53 16.28
CA ILE A 138 10.44 7.43 17.35
C ILE A 138 11.59 7.87 18.26
N ALA A 139 12.61 7.03 18.44
CA ALA A 139 13.81 7.40 19.20
C ALA A 139 14.62 8.48 18.47
N ILE A 140 14.81 8.35 17.15
CA ILE A 140 15.52 9.34 16.33
C ILE A 140 14.73 10.65 16.29
N ASP A 141 13.45 10.61 15.91
CA ASP A 141 12.59 11.79 15.81
C ASP A 141 12.42 12.47 17.17
N GLY A 142 12.25 11.68 18.23
CA GLY A 142 12.15 12.17 19.60
C GLY A 142 13.43 12.86 20.08
N ALA A 143 14.60 12.33 19.73
CA ALA A 143 15.88 12.96 20.04
C ALA A 143 16.07 14.28 19.28
N LEU A 144 15.72 14.32 18.00
CA LEU A 144 15.75 15.54 17.19
C LEU A 144 14.78 16.60 17.73
N LEU A 145 13.57 16.18 18.10
CA LEU A 145 12.55 17.05 18.70
C LEU A 145 13.01 17.60 20.04
N ALA A 146 13.51 16.74 20.93
CA ALA A 146 14.07 17.17 22.21
C ALA A 146 15.22 18.16 22.00
N GLY A 147 16.13 17.90 21.07
CA GLY A 147 17.19 18.84 20.71
C GLY A 147 16.64 20.20 20.26
N LEU A 148 15.61 20.21 19.40
CA LEU A 148 14.96 21.46 18.98
C LEU A 148 14.29 22.19 20.14
N LEU A 149 13.76 21.50 21.15
CA LEU A 149 13.10 22.12 22.30
C LEU A 149 14.10 22.64 23.35
N PHE A 150 15.21 21.93 23.57
CA PHE A 150 16.13 22.25 24.67
C PHE A 150 17.39 23.01 24.25
N LEU A 151 17.81 22.97 22.98
CA LEU A 151 18.99 23.71 22.51
C LEU A 151 18.58 25.06 21.90
N PRO A 152 18.84 26.20 22.55
CA PRO A 152 18.49 27.51 22.00
C PRO A 152 19.35 27.79 20.74
N PRO A 153 18.79 28.36 19.66
CA PRO A 153 19.59 28.79 18.53
C PRO A 153 20.38 30.07 18.85
N ALA A 154 21.44 30.32 18.09
CA ALA A 154 22.16 31.60 18.13
C ALA A 154 21.24 32.68 17.57
N GLU A 155 20.67 33.50 18.46
CA GLU A 155 19.89 34.65 18.02
C GLU A 155 20.81 35.69 17.39
N ARG A 156 20.63 35.93 16.10
CA ARG A 156 21.05 37.20 15.50
C ARG A 156 19.95 38.21 15.79
N THR A 157 20.31 39.20 16.62
CA THR A 157 19.61 40.46 16.94
C THR A 157 18.30 40.74 16.18
N SER A 158 17.24 40.90 16.97
CA SER A 158 16.02 41.71 16.76
C SER A 158 15.47 41.78 15.33
N MET A 159 14.49 40.91 15.01
CA MET A 159 13.61 41.17 13.87
C MET A 159 12.57 42.25 14.22
N PRO A 160 12.22 43.14 13.28
CA PRO A 160 11.10 44.05 13.43
C PRO A 160 9.77 43.27 13.50
N ALA A 161 8.76 43.86 14.16
CA ALA A 161 7.52 43.23 14.60
C ALA A 161 6.54 42.78 13.49
N SER A 162 6.94 42.80 12.21
CA SER A 162 6.08 42.39 11.09
C SER A 162 6.78 41.31 10.26
N PRO A 163 6.07 40.26 9.79
CA PRO A 163 6.63 39.31 8.85
C PRO A 163 7.00 40.11 7.60
N ALA A 164 8.29 40.35 7.39
CA ALA A 164 8.75 41.06 6.21
C ALA A 164 8.22 40.32 4.97
N PRO A 165 7.79 41.03 3.91
CA PRO A 165 7.31 40.41 2.67
C PRO A 165 8.30 39.40 2.06
N SER A 166 9.56 39.39 2.51
CA SER A 166 10.57 38.38 2.21
C SER A 166 10.24 36.97 2.73
N VAL A 167 9.61 36.82 3.90
CA VAL A 167 9.29 35.49 4.46
C VAL A 167 8.19 34.80 3.67
N LEU A 168 7.14 35.54 3.29
CA LEU A 168 6.06 35.01 2.46
C LEU A 168 6.56 34.61 1.07
N ARG A 169 7.39 35.46 0.44
CA ARG A 169 8.02 35.16 -0.86
C ARG A 169 8.89 33.91 -0.78
N LEU A 170 9.69 33.78 0.28
CA LEU A 170 10.53 32.62 0.47
C LEU A 170 9.71 31.35 0.69
N GLY A 171 8.63 31.42 1.47
CA GLY A 171 7.69 30.31 1.64
C GLY A 171 7.06 29.89 0.32
N ALA A 172 6.60 30.84 -0.49
CA ALA A 172 6.05 30.55 -1.82
C ALA A 172 7.08 29.89 -2.76
N ILE A 173 8.34 30.35 -2.74
CA ILE A 173 9.43 29.73 -3.51
C ILE A 173 9.69 28.31 -3.03
N ALA A 174 9.75 28.08 -1.72
CA ALA A 174 9.96 26.75 -1.15
C ALA A 174 8.83 25.78 -1.54
N VAL A 175 7.58 26.23 -1.49
CA VAL A 175 6.41 25.46 -1.95
C VAL A 175 6.51 25.14 -3.44
N ALA A 176 6.85 26.12 -4.28
CA ALA A 176 6.99 25.91 -5.71
C ALA A 176 8.10 24.90 -6.04
N ILE A 177 9.24 24.96 -5.34
CA ILE A 177 10.34 23.99 -5.51
C ILE A 177 9.92 22.60 -5.02
N GLY A 178 9.29 22.50 -3.84
CA GLY A 178 8.80 21.22 -3.32
C GLY A 178 7.79 20.57 -4.28
N ALA A 179 6.85 21.35 -4.82
CA ALA A 179 5.91 20.89 -5.83
C ALA A 179 6.62 20.47 -7.12
N ALA A 180 7.59 21.26 -7.61
CA ALA A 180 8.37 20.89 -8.79
C ALA A 180 9.09 19.54 -8.59
N ILE A 181 9.75 19.34 -7.45
CA ILE A 181 10.44 18.07 -7.11
C ILE A 181 9.45 16.91 -7.09
N ALA A 182 8.29 17.05 -6.43
CA ALA A 182 7.34 15.95 -6.29
C ALA A 182 6.58 15.63 -7.59
N PHE A 183 6.27 16.62 -8.41
CA PHE A 183 5.39 16.46 -9.58
C PHE A 183 6.15 16.31 -10.90
N LEU A 184 7.39 16.82 -11.03
CA LEU A 184 8.17 16.64 -12.26
C LEU A 184 8.81 15.26 -12.39
N VAL A 185 8.95 14.49 -11.32
CA VAL A 185 9.48 13.14 -11.42
C VAL A 185 8.40 12.23 -12.07
N PRO A 186 8.68 11.63 -13.25
CA PRO A 186 7.70 10.89 -14.05
C PRO A 186 7.24 9.64 -13.33
N GLN A 187 5.97 9.23 -13.47
CA GLN A 187 5.45 8.01 -12.83
C GLN A 187 6.30 6.77 -13.15
N LYS A 188 6.32 5.78 -12.24
CA LYS A 188 7.00 4.51 -12.53
C LYS A 188 6.35 3.91 -13.79
N ALA A 189 7.19 3.45 -14.71
CA ALA A 189 6.71 2.82 -15.93
C ALA A 189 5.80 1.64 -15.60
N ALA A 190 4.83 1.38 -16.49
CA ALA A 190 4.02 0.18 -16.42
C ALA A 190 4.93 -1.06 -16.40
N VAL A 191 4.56 -2.06 -15.61
CA VAL A 191 5.29 -3.32 -15.51
C VAL A 191 4.95 -4.16 -16.73
N VAL A 192 5.95 -4.52 -17.53
CA VAL A 192 5.75 -5.46 -18.65
C VAL A 192 5.46 -6.82 -18.04
N LEU A 193 4.32 -7.39 -18.37
CA LEU A 193 3.94 -8.72 -17.92
C LEU A 193 4.51 -9.73 -18.91
N GLU A 194 5.36 -10.62 -18.41
CA GLU A 194 5.90 -11.71 -19.20
C GLU A 194 4.86 -12.82 -19.24
N ASP A 195 4.43 -13.20 -20.45
CA ASP A 195 3.55 -14.33 -20.64
C ASP A 195 4.30 -15.59 -20.20
N VAL A 196 3.86 -16.19 -19.08
CA VAL A 196 4.37 -17.49 -18.60
C VAL A 196 4.00 -18.64 -19.57
N ALA A 197 3.38 -18.33 -20.71
CA ALA A 197 3.02 -19.25 -21.76
C ALA A 197 4.23 -19.66 -22.63
N ALA A 198 5.21 -20.34 -22.03
CA ALA A 198 6.05 -21.38 -22.67
C ALA A 198 7.14 -21.89 -21.71
N ALA A 199 6.76 -22.45 -20.56
CA ALA A 199 7.63 -23.50 -20.02
C ALA A 199 7.57 -24.68 -21.02
N PRO A 200 8.71 -25.15 -21.60
CA PRO A 200 8.70 -26.32 -22.46
C PRO A 200 7.99 -27.47 -21.74
N PRO A 201 7.10 -28.22 -22.40
CA PRO A 201 6.42 -29.33 -21.76
C PRO A 201 7.47 -30.24 -21.12
N ALA A 202 7.35 -30.43 -19.80
CA ALA A 202 8.12 -31.44 -19.10
C ALA A 202 7.99 -32.74 -19.90
N ALA A 203 9.13 -33.33 -20.25
CA ALA A 203 9.19 -34.52 -21.08
C ALA A 203 8.20 -35.57 -20.54
N VAL A 204 7.17 -35.85 -21.34
CA VAL A 204 6.16 -36.86 -21.02
C VAL A 204 6.89 -38.20 -20.99
N SER A 205 6.99 -38.80 -19.79
CA SER A 205 7.38 -40.20 -19.67
C SER A 205 6.45 -41.05 -20.54
N PRO A 206 6.98 -42.03 -21.30
CA PRO A 206 6.19 -42.81 -22.24
C PRO A 206 5.03 -43.54 -21.54
N PRO A 207 3.87 -43.67 -22.22
CA PRO A 207 2.68 -44.25 -21.63
C PRO A 207 2.87 -45.72 -21.28
N ALA A 208 2.36 -46.11 -20.11
CA ALA A 208 2.25 -47.50 -19.69
C ALA A 208 1.30 -48.28 -20.63
N PRO A 209 1.54 -49.59 -20.86
CA PRO A 209 0.71 -50.39 -21.76
C PRO A 209 -0.75 -50.50 -21.32
N PRO A 210 -1.70 -50.58 -22.26
CA PRO A 210 -3.13 -50.64 -21.98
C PRO A 210 -3.53 -51.95 -21.30
N ALA A 211 -4.33 -51.83 -20.24
CA ALA A 211 -5.02 -52.96 -19.60
C ALA A 211 -6.22 -53.44 -20.46
N PRO A 212 -6.60 -54.73 -20.39
CA PRO A 212 -7.69 -55.28 -21.20
C PRO A 212 -9.07 -54.74 -20.80
N ALA A 213 -9.91 -54.51 -21.80
CA ALA A 213 -11.28 -54.02 -21.66
C ALA A 213 -12.22 -55.05 -20.99
N PRO A 214 -13.15 -54.61 -20.12
CA PRO A 214 -14.26 -55.43 -19.66
C PRO A 214 -15.42 -55.48 -20.68
N THR A 215 -16.12 -56.61 -20.63
CA THR A 215 -17.24 -57.08 -21.45
C THR A 215 -18.49 -56.18 -21.36
N PRO A 216 -19.26 -56.00 -22.45
CA PRO A 216 -20.48 -55.19 -22.44
C PRO A 216 -21.64 -55.87 -21.69
N SER A 217 -22.36 -55.07 -20.89
CA SER A 217 -23.59 -55.42 -20.18
C SER A 217 -24.82 -54.87 -20.96
N PRO A 218 -26.03 -55.46 -20.82
CA PRO A 218 -27.15 -55.19 -21.74
C PRO A 218 -27.84 -53.83 -21.56
N GLU A 219 -28.38 -53.34 -22.68
CA GLU A 219 -29.20 -52.13 -22.87
C GLU A 219 -30.35 -51.96 -21.87
N PRO A 220 -30.52 -50.77 -21.25
CA PRO A 220 -31.73 -50.37 -20.56
C PRO A 220 -32.75 -49.72 -21.51
N VAL A 221 -34.02 -50.07 -21.28
CA VAL A 221 -35.23 -49.59 -21.95
C VAL A 221 -35.41 -48.07 -21.82
N ALA A 222 -35.76 -47.42 -22.93
CA ALA A 222 -35.96 -45.98 -23.05
C ALA A 222 -37.07 -45.43 -22.13
N THR A 223 -36.74 -44.40 -21.37
CA THR A 223 -37.66 -43.57 -20.58
C THR A 223 -37.96 -42.26 -21.34
N PRO A 224 -39.18 -41.70 -21.31
CA PRO A 224 -39.55 -40.49 -22.04
C PRO A 224 -38.70 -39.25 -21.64
N PRO A 225 -38.46 -38.31 -22.57
CA PRO A 225 -37.59 -37.16 -22.33
C PRO A 225 -38.18 -36.22 -21.27
N ALA A 226 -37.39 -35.98 -20.23
CA ALA A 226 -37.63 -34.92 -19.26
C ALA A 226 -37.54 -33.53 -19.93
N PRO A 227 -38.28 -32.53 -19.42
CA PRO A 227 -38.26 -31.17 -19.96
C PRO A 227 -36.84 -30.60 -19.96
N THR A 228 -36.44 -30.06 -21.11
CA THR A 228 -35.14 -29.43 -21.33
C THR A 228 -34.95 -28.30 -20.33
N PRO A 229 -33.90 -28.33 -19.47
CA PRO A 229 -33.60 -27.22 -18.59
C PRO A 229 -33.30 -25.96 -19.42
N PRO A 230 -33.52 -24.76 -18.85
CA PRO A 230 -33.25 -23.51 -19.54
C PRO A 230 -31.81 -23.51 -20.02
N VAL A 231 -31.60 -23.23 -21.31
CA VAL A 231 -30.28 -23.09 -21.91
C VAL A 231 -29.53 -22.03 -21.12
N ALA A 232 -28.54 -22.46 -20.34
CA ALA A 232 -27.61 -21.58 -19.65
C ALA A 232 -27.03 -20.62 -20.68
N ALA A 233 -27.17 -19.31 -20.43
CA ALA A 233 -26.55 -18.30 -21.29
C ALA A 233 -25.07 -18.64 -21.43
N ALA A 234 -24.57 -18.69 -22.67
CA ALA A 234 -23.19 -19.09 -22.94
C ALA A 234 -22.23 -18.21 -22.11
N SER A 235 -21.40 -18.86 -21.29
CA SER A 235 -20.48 -18.19 -20.38
C SER A 235 -19.46 -17.37 -21.19
N ARG A 236 -19.22 -16.12 -20.76
CA ARG A 236 -18.27 -15.21 -21.40
C ARG A 236 -16.85 -15.78 -21.20
N PRO A 237 -15.98 -15.82 -22.24
CA PRO A 237 -14.59 -16.23 -22.03
C PRO A 237 -13.85 -15.23 -21.13
N TRP A 238 -12.92 -15.71 -20.31
CA TRP A 238 -12.05 -14.83 -19.51
C TRP A 238 -11.15 -14.00 -20.44
N PRO A 239 -10.95 -12.69 -20.18
CA PRO A 239 -10.10 -11.85 -21.02
C PRO A 239 -8.63 -12.31 -21.04
N ALA A 240 -7.93 -12.00 -22.13
CA ALA A 240 -6.48 -12.20 -22.22
C ALA A 240 -5.73 -11.33 -21.19
N MET A 241 -4.49 -11.73 -20.84
CA MET A 241 -3.64 -10.87 -20.00
C MET A 241 -3.37 -9.57 -20.75
N PRO A 242 -3.44 -8.41 -20.09
CA PRO A 242 -2.84 -7.21 -20.67
C PRO A 242 -1.32 -7.40 -20.79
N ALA A 243 -0.70 -6.79 -21.80
CA ALA A 243 0.76 -6.84 -21.97
C ALA A 243 1.52 -6.06 -20.89
N THR A 244 0.84 -5.13 -20.23
CA THR A 244 1.42 -4.26 -19.20
C THR A 244 0.46 -4.13 -18.02
N ALA A 245 1.01 -3.95 -16.82
CA ALA A 245 0.27 -3.68 -15.60
C ALA A 245 0.65 -2.32 -15.00
N GLN A 246 -0.26 -1.77 -14.19
CA GLN A 246 0.04 -0.63 -13.33
C GLN A 246 1.18 -1.00 -12.36
N PRO A 247 2.04 -0.05 -11.96
CA PRO A 247 3.08 -0.30 -10.95
C PRO A 247 2.49 -0.62 -9.57
N TRP A 248 1.23 -0.25 -9.32
CA TRP A 248 0.51 -0.57 -8.09
C TRP A 248 -1.01 -0.62 -8.32
N TYR A 249 -1.73 -1.33 -7.45
CA TYR A 249 -3.20 -1.41 -7.41
C TYR A 249 -3.72 -1.19 -5.99
N ALA A 250 -4.87 -0.52 -5.82
CA ALA A 250 -5.50 -0.29 -4.51
C ALA A 250 -7.01 -0.57 -4.57
N PRO A 251 -7.40 -1.84 -4.84
CA PRO A 251 -8.79 -2.21 -5.06
C PRO A 251 -9.66 -1.99 -3.83
N GLU A 252 -10.83 -1.39 -4.05
CA GLU A 252 -11.89 -1.25 -3.06
C GLU A 252 -12.91 -2.40 -3.21
N PHE A 253 -12.55 -3.59 -2.71
CA PHE A 253 -13.29 -4.83 -2.96
C PHE A 253 -14.77 -4.76 -2.60
N GLU A 254 -15.15 -4.04 -1.54
CA GLU A 254 -16.55 -3.90 -1.14
C GLU A 254 -17.40 -3.24 -2.25
N THR A 255 -16.80 -2.39 -3.08
CA THR A 255 -17.46 -1.77 -4.23
C THR A 255 -17.61 -2.71 -5.43
N TRP A 256 -17.03 -3.91 -5.38
CA TRP A 256 -17.09 -4.88 -6.47
C TRP A 256 -18.36 -5.72 -6.44
N LYS A 257 -19.09 -5.74 -5.32
CA LYS A 257 -20.34 -6.49 -5.22
C LYS A 257 -21.33 -6.07 -6.32
N GLY A 258 -21.82 -7.03 -7.07
CA GLY A 258 -22.69 -6.85 -8.24
C GLY A 258 -21.96 -6.48 -9.53
N LYS A 259 -20.64 -6.24 -9.50
CA LYS A 259 -19.81 -5.98 -10.68
C LYS A 259 -19.15 -7.25 -11.17
N ARG A 260 -18.70 -7.24 -12.43
CA ARG A 260 -17.98 -8.36 -12.98
C ARG A 260 -16.52 -8.36 -12.51
N LEU A 261 -16.01 -9.56 -12.21
CA LEU A 261 -14.62 -9.76 -11.81
C LEU A 261 -13.67 -9.55 -12.99
N ASP A 262 -14.10 -9.90 -14.21
CA ASP A 262 -13.34 -9.71 -15.45
C ASP A 262 -13.29 -8.25 -15.95
N GLU A 263 -13.92 -7.33 -15.23
CA GLU A 263 -13.79 -5.88 -15.42
C GLU A 263 -12.80 -5.24 -14.45
N GLN A 264 -12.28 -6.00 -13.48
CA GLN A 264 -11.33 -5.51 -12.50
C GLN A 264 -9.90 -5.70 -13.04
N GLU A 265 -9.21 -4.62 -13.37
CA GLU A 265 -7.89 -4.66 -14.03
C GLU A 265 -6.89 -5.55 -13.28
N VAL A 266 -6.85 -5.43 -11.96
CA VAL A 266 -5.97 -6.26 -11.10
C VAL A 266 -6.28 -7.74 -11.21
N MET A 267 -7.51 -8.16 -11.49
CA MET A 267 -7.84 -9.59 -11.60
C MET A 267 -7.39 -10.18 -12.94
N LEU A 268 -7.14 -9.35 -13.95
CA LEU A 268 -6.73 -9.83 -15.28
C LEU A 268 -5.28 -10.32 -15.33
N ILE A 269 -4.45 -9.92 -14.35
CA ILE A 269 -3.01 -10.20 -14.33
C ILE A 269 -2.63 -11.46 -13.53
N ILE A 270 -3.60 -12.13 -12.90
CA ILE A 270 -3.36 -13.32 -12.05
C ILE A 270 -2.91 -14.52 -12.89
N ARG A 271 -1.83 -15.20 -12.53
CA ARG A 271 -1.35 -16.38 -13.26
C ARG A 271 -0.84 -17.51 -12.34
N PRO A 272 -0.93 -18.78 -12.78
CA PRO A 272 -1.75 -19.25 -13.90
C PRO A 272 -3.24 -19.04 -13.58
N LEU A 273 -4.07 -18.84 -14.60
CA LEU A 273 -5.52 -18.83 -14.42
C LEU A 273 -6.06 -20.23 -14.78
N PRO A 274 -6.36 -21.07 -13.78
CA PRO A 274 -6.63 -22.49 -14.02
C PRO A 274 -8.03 -22.76 -14.58
N VAL A 275 -8.95 -21.81 -14.42
CA VAL A 275 -10.38 -21.96 -14.74
C VAL A 275 -10.94 -20.66 -15.29
N ASN A 276 -12.02 -20.76 -16.07
CA ASN A 276 -12.78 -19.59 -16.46
C ASN A 276 -13.66 -19.12 -15.28
N LEU A 277 -13.25 -18.05 -14.60
CA LEU A 277 -14.00 -17.45 -13.49
C LEU A 277 -15.33 -16.81 -13.91
N ASN A 278 -15.62 -16.75 -15.22
CA ASN A 278 -16.91 -16.33 -15.75
C ASN A 278 -17.96 -17.45 -15.83
N ASP A 279 -17.64 -18.67 -15.40
CA ASP A 279 -18.52 -19.83 -15.49
C ASP A 279 -18.74 -20.48 -14.12
N GLY A 280 -19.99 -20.51 -13.67
CA GLY A 280 -20.37 -21.16 -12.43
C GLY A 280 -19.93 -20.40 -11.19
N ARG A 281 -19.96 -21.11 -10.05
CA ARG A 281 -19.64 -20.56 -8.73
C ARG A 281 -18.19 -20.82 -8.37
N HIS A 282 -17.48 -19.78 -7.95
CA HIS A 282 -16.11 -19.88 -7.44
C HIS A 282 -15.95 -19.10 -6.14
N HIS A 283 -15.08 -19.59 -5.27
CA HIS A 283 -14.52 -18.80 -4.18
C HIS A 283 -13.10 -18.36 -4.54
N VAL A 284 -12.79 -17.09 -4.33
CA VAL A 284 -11.49 -16.51 -4.63
C VAL A 284 -10.94 -15.91 -3.35
N VAL A 285 -9.79 -16.40 -2.90
CA VAL A 285 -9.13 -15.96 -1.67
C VAL A 285 -7.81 -15.28 -2.02
N LEU A 286 -7.72 -13.97 -1.84
CA LEU A 286 -6.46 -13.23 -1.95
C LEU A 286 -5.74 -13.34 -0.60
N MET A 287 -4.50 -13.82 -0.62
CA MET A 287 -3.75 -14.14 0.59
C MET A 287 -2.26 -13.81 0.44
N ARG A 288 -1.61 -13.50 1.57
CA ARG A 288 -0.15 -13.50 1.69
C ARG A 288 0.30 -14.80 2.34
N GLU A 289 1.45 -15.32 1.92
CA GLU A 289 1.93 -16.63 2.36
C GLU A 289 2.38 -16.63 3.83
N ASP A 290 2.76 -15.48 4.39
CA ASP A 290 3.21 -15.27 5.76
C ASP A 290 2.09 -14.75 6.70
N CYS A 291 0.83 -14.82 6.28
CA CYS A 291 -0.30 -14.19 6.97
C CYS A 291 -1.10 -15.21 7.82
N ASP A 292 -1.01 -15.09 9.15
CA ASP A 292 -1.73 -15.96 10.10
C ASP A 292 -3.26 -15.93 9.90
N HIS A 293 -3.86 -14.75 9.73
CA HIS A 293 -5.30 -14.61 9.47
C HIS A 293 -5.72 -15.29 8.16
N CYS A 294 -4.83 -15.31 7.16
CA CYS A 294 -5.05 -15.99 5.89
C CYS A 294 -5.00 -17.51 6.07
N HIS A 295 -4.03 -17.99 6.83
CA HIS A 295 -3.93 -19.41 7.20
C HIS A 295 -5.16 -19.86 8.00
N GLU A 296 -5.61 -19.10 9.00
CA GLU A 296 -6.80 -19.43 9.80
C GLU A 296 -8.08 -19.46 8.95
N LEU A 297 -8.31 -18.46 8.09
CA LEU A 297 -9.46 -18.43 7.18
C LEU A 297 -9.48 -19.68 6.30
N LEU A 298 -8.35 -20.00 5.66
CA LEU A 298 -8.24 -21.16 4.78
C LEU A 298 -8.45 -22.46 5.57
N LEU A 299 -7.81 -22.63 6.73
CA LEU A 299 -7.93 -23.84 7.54
C LEU A 299 -9.38 -24.07 7.97
N ARG A 300 -10.05 -23.01 8.46
CA ARG A 300 -11.38 -23.11 9.05
C ARG A 300 -12.50 -23.32 8.03
N TYR A 301 -12.42 -22.67 6.87
CA TYR A 301 -13.52 -22.66 5.89
C TYR A 301 -13.21 -23.45 4.61
N PHE A 302 -11.93 -23.72 4.33
CA PHE A 302 -11.48 -24.35 3.08
C PHE A 302 -10.48 -25.52 3.30
N GLY A 303 -10.17 -25.88 4.55
CA GLY A 303 -9.24 -26.98 4.88
C GLY A 303 -9.84 -28.38 4.72
N SER A 304 -11.13 -28.47 4.36
CA SER A 304 -11.85 -29.73 4.14
C SER A 304 -12.47 -29.76 2.74
N THR A 305 -13.55 -30.54 2.53
CA THR A 305 -14.28 -30.55 1.26
C THR A 305 -14.75 -29.15 0.90
N LEU A 306 -14.39 -28.69 -0.31
CA LEU A 306 -14.72 -27.34 -0.73
C LEU A 306 -16.22 -27.18 -1.03
N PRO A 307 -16.86 -26.08 -0.58
CA PRO A 307 -18.27 -25.82 -0.87
C PRO A 307 -18.53 -25.46 -2.34
N ALA A 308 -17.51 -24.99 -3.05
CA ALA A 308 -17.45 -24.73 -4.48
C ALA A 308 -15.97 -24.76 -4.92
N PRO A 309 -15.64 -24.81 -6.22
CA PRO A 309 -14.27 -24.59 -6.68
C PRO A 309 -13.65 -23.33 -6.06
N THR A 310 -12.50 -23.48 -5.41
CA THR A 310 -11.82 -22.39 -4.69
C THR A 310 -10.44 -22.15 -5.27
N ILE A 311 -10.10 -20.88 -5.47
CA ILE A 311 -8.78 -20.43 -5.90
C ILE A 311 -8.13 -19.62 -4.77
N SER A 312 -6.93 -20.01 -4.38
CA SER A 312 -6.06 -19.19 -3.53
C SER A 312 -5.09 -18.42 -4.41
N ILE A 313 -5.09 -17.10 -4.29
CA ILE A 313 -4.23 -16.19 -5.05
C ILE A 313 -3.22 -15.57 -4.10
N ALA A 314 -1.94 -15.89 -4.31
CA ALA A 314 -0.84 -15.31 -3.55
C ALA A 314 -0.56 -13.86 -3.98
N VAL A 315 -0.48 -12.97 -3.00
CA VAL A 315 0.02 -11.59 -3.13
C VAL A 315 1.53 -11.59 -2.84
N PRO A 316 2.39 -11.22 -3.80
CA PRO A 316 3.84 -11.46 -3.74
C PRO A 316 4.61 -10.36 -2.99
N ASP A 317 4.10 -9.91 -1.84
CA ASP A 317 4.74 -8.93 -0.96
C ASP A 317 4.95 -9.45 0.47
N ALA A 318 4.79 -10.76 0.69
CA ALA A 318 5.18 -11.47 1.90
C ALA A 318 6.69 -11.31 2.18
N SER A 319 7.04 -11.07 3.44
CA SER A 319 8.43 -10.87 3.89
C SER A 319 8.81 -11.73 5.10
N GLY A 320 7.82 -12.35 5.75
CA GLY A 320 8.02 -13.33 6.81
C GLY A 320 8.24 -14.75 6.28
N GLU A 321 8.33 -15.70 7.22
CA GLU A 321 8.39 -17.12 6.89
C GLU A 321 7.06 -17.57 6.31
N PRO A 322 7.06 -18.27 5.16
CA PRO A 322 5.83 -18.75 4.54
C PRO A 322 5.17 -19.83 5.41
N LEU A 323 3.87 -19.67 5.62
CA LEU A 323 3.02 -20.66 6.26
C LEU A 323 2.56 -21.68 5.23
N GLU A 324 2.38 -22.94 5.66
CA GLU A 324 1.79 -23.96 4.80
C GLU A 324 0.35 -23.59 4.44
N ASN A 325 -0.03 -23.72 3.16
CA ASN A 325 -1.40 -23.48 2.73
C ASN A 325 -2.30 -24.67 3.12
N PRO A 326 -3.25 -24.51 4.05
CA PRO A 326 -4.04 -25.62 4.56
C PRO A 326 -5.14 -26.09 3.58
N CYS A 327 -5.40 -25.33 2.52
CA CYS A 327 -6.38 -25.70 1.50
C CYS A 327 -5.74 -26.58 0.41
N MET A 328 -5.69 -27.89 0.66
CA MET A 328 -5.07 -28.86 -0.26
C MET A 328 -5.85 -29.04 -1.58
N GLN A 329 -7.14 -28.70 -1.59
CA GLN A 329 -8.01 -28.79 -2.77
C GLN A 329 -8.11 -27.46 -3.54
N CYS A 330 -7.57 -26.36 -3.00
CA CYS A 330 -7.60 -25.07 -3.68
C CYS A 330 -6.69 -25.11 -4.90
N THR A 331 -7.18 -24.53 -6.00
CA THR A 331 -6.27 -24.24 -7.11
C THR A 331 -5.44 -23.01 -6.76
N LYS A 332 -4.14 -23.07 -7.04
CA LYS A 332 -3.21 -22.00 -6.68
C LYS A 332 -2.95 -21.09 -7.88
N ALA A 333 -2.97 -19.79 -7.63
CA ALA A 333 -2.54 -18.77 -8.56
C ALA A 333 -1.76 -17.69 -7.80
N ALA A 334 -1.14 -16.76 -8.51
CA ALA A 334 -0.41 -15.66 -7.91
C ALA A 334 -0.56 -14.39 -8.73
N PHE A 335 -0.45 -13.26 -8.06
CA PHE A 335 -0.20 -12.00 -8.75
C PHE A 335 1.26 -11.91 -9.22
N PRO A 336 1.56 -11.16 -10.30
CA PRO A 336 2.92 -10.91 -10.74
C PRO A 336 3.74 -10.15 -9.69
N LYS A 337 5.02 -10.52 -9.55
CA LYS A 337 5.99 -9.82 -8.69
C LYS A 337 6.33 -8.44 -9.28
N GLY A 338 6.87 -7.55 -8.45
CA GLY A 338 7.33 -6.22 -8.86
C GLY A 338 6.22 -5.16 -8.99
N ILE A 339 4.97 -5.54 -8.67
CA ILE A 339 3.81 -4.65 -8.55
C ILE A 339 3.47 -4.53 -7.06
N THR A 340 3.06 -3.34 -6.64
CA THR A 340 2.61 -3.09 -5.27
C THR A 340 1.10 -3.29 -5.14
N TYR A 341 0.66 -4.10 -4.17
CA TYR A 341 -0.76 -4.44 -3.97
C TYR A 341 -1.33 -3.83 -2.67
N VAL A 342 -1.91 -2.65 -2.77
CA VAL A 342 -2.31 -1.78 -1.65
C VAL A 342 -3.65 -2.21 -1.03
N PHE A 343 -3.67 -3.38 -0.42
CA PHE A 343 -4.80 -3.88 0.37
C PHE A 343 -4.37 -4.87 1.45
N SER A 344 -5.20 -5.01 2.48
CA SER A 344 -5.02 -5.98 3.56
C SER A 344 -5.52 -7.36 3.13
N THR A 345 -4.79 -8.40 3.52
CA THR A 345 -5.19 -9.80 3.34
C THR A 345 -5.60 -10.41 4.68
N PRO A 346 -6.49 -11.41 4.68
CA PRO A 346 -7.11 -12.03 3.51
C PRO A 346 -8.29 -11.23 2.94
N VAL A 347 -8.57 -11.43 1.66
CA VAL A 347 -9.83 -11.00 1.02
C VAL A 347 -10.51 -12.21 0.43
N LEU A 348 -11.77 -12.43 0.82
CA LEU A 348 -12.61 -13.49 0.29
C LEU A 348 -13.66 -12.90 -0.65
N LEU A 349 -13.70 -13.42 -1.87
CA LEU A 349 -14.73 -13.13 -2.86
C LEU A 349 -15.50 -14.41 -3.19
N THR A 350 -16.80 -14.27 -3.40
CA THR A 350 -17.64 -15.30 -4.03
C THR A 350 -18.11 -14.76 -5.37
N VAL A 351 -17.85 -15.52 -6.42
CA VAL A 351 -18.13 -15.16 -7.80
C VAL A 351 -19.14 -16.15 -8.37
N GLN A 352 -20.15 -15.65 -9.06
CA GLN A 352 -21.15 -16.45 -9.77
C GLN A 352 -21.22 -15.93 -11.21
N ASP A 353 -20.87 -16.77 -12.19
CA ASP A 353 -20.90 -16.44 -13.63
C ASP A 353 -20.15 -15.13 -13.98
N GLY A 354 -19.01 -14.95 -13.30
CA GLY A 354 -18.14 -13.78 -13.42
C GLY A 354 -18.59 -12.56 -12.62
N VAL A 355 -19.71 -12.59 -11.90
CA VAL A 355 -20.20 -11.49 -11.05
C VAL A 355 -19.82 -11.73 -9.60
N VAL A 356 -19.28 -10.72 -8.93
CA VAL A 356 -18.96 -10.79 -7.51
C VAL A 356 -20.25 -10.67 -6.70
N VAL A 357 -20.68 -11.75 -6.05
CA VAL A 357 -21.91 -11.81 -5.24
C VAL A 357 -21.64 -11.70 -3.74
N GLY A 358 -20.45 -12.09 -3.30
CA GLY A 358 -20.00 -12.00 -1.91
C GLY A 358 -18.62 -11.38 -1.80
N VAL A 359 -18.41 -10.55 -0.77
CA VAL A 359 -17.14 -9.92 -0.43
C VAL A 359 -16.99 -9.98 1.09
N CYS A 360 -15.79 -10.29 1.56
CA CYS A 360 -15.40 -10.16 2.97
C CYS A 360 -13.92 -9.76 3.05
N THR A 361 -13.66 -8.59 3.61
CA THR A 361 -12.29 -8.09 3.89
C THR A 361 -11.90 -8.19 5.36
N ASN A 362 -12.76 -8.74 6.22
CA ASN A 362 -12.48 -8.98 7.64
C ASN A 362 -12.71 -10.46 7.98
N SER A 363 -11.65 -11.26 7.95
CA SER A 363 -11.71 -12.70 8.23
C SER A 363 -12.04 -13.05 9.68
N GLU A 364 -11.89 -12.11 10.62
CA GLU A 364 -12.20 -12.34 12.03
C GLU A 364 -13.71 -12.28 12.31
N ASP A 365 -14.47 -11.62 11.43
CA ASP A 365 -15.92 -11.62 11.47
C ASP A 365 -16.47 -12.90 10.83
N ALA A 366 -16.64 -13.93 11.67
CA ALA A 366 -17.15 -15.22 11.27
C ALA A 366 -18.57 -15.18 10.65
N GLU A 367 -19.37 -14.15 10.92
CA GLU A 367 -20.67 -13.96 10.27
C GLU A 367 -20.49 -13.38 8.87
N ALA A 368 -19.66 -12.35 8.70
CA ALA A 368 -19.33 -11.78 7.40
C ALA A 368 -18.69 -12.81 6.46
N VAL A 369 -17.78 -13.66 6.96
CA VAL A 369 -17.18 -14.74 6.17
C VAL A 369 -18.26 -15.71 5.69
N ARG A 370 -19.14 -16.19 6.58
CA ARG A 370 -20.23 -17.11 6.20
C ARG A 370 -21.22 -16.46 5.24
N ALA A 371 -21.52 -15.17 5.41
CA ALA A 371 -22.37 -14.41 4.51
C ALA A 371 -21.75 -14.31 3.11
N ALA A 372 -20.44 -14.03 3.01
CA ALA A 372 -19.73 -13.99 1.74
C ALA A 372 -19.70 -15.37 1.06
N ILE A 373 -19.40 -16.45 1.80
CA ILE A 373 -19.43 -17.82 1.28
C ILE A 373 -20.83 -18.21 0.81
N GLY A 374 -21.88 -17.83 1.55
CA GLY A 374 -23.27 -18.18 1.28
C GLY A 374 -23.98 -17.30 0.24
N ALA A 375 -23.35 -16.20 -0.20
CA ALA A 375 -23.94 -15.26 -1.14
C ALA A 375 -24.36 -15.92 -2.47
N ARG A 376 -25.39 -15.36 -3.11
CA ARG A 376 -25.96 -15.85 -4.38
C ARG A 376 -26.27 -14.69 -5.30
#